data_AF-A0A7W1J5B8-F1
#
_entry.id   AF-A0A7W1J5B8-F1
#
_cell.length_a   1.000
_cell.length_b   1.000
_cell.length_c   1.000
_cell.angle_alpha   90.00
_cell.angle_beta   90.00
_cell.angle_gamma   90.00
#
_symmetry.space_group_name_H-M   'P 1'
#
loop_
_entity.id
_entity.type
_entity.pdbx_description
1 polymer ?
#
loop_
_entity_poly.entity_id
_entity_poly.type
_entity_poly.pdbx_seq_one_letter_code
_entity_poly.pdbx_strand_id
1 'polypeptide(L)' 'QLAGVCALLKQKNPGLSPAEIKAVLARTARDVTTGQANEASNPVLVGDRVEFIPIEAGLAADGATGHGLVDAFAAWQQV' A
#
# COMPACT_ATOMS: atom_id res chain seq x y z
N GLN A 1 -5.54 -5.08 9.71
CA GLN A 1 -5.84 -3.64 9.90
C GLN A 1 -6.76 -3.10 8.82
N LEU A 2 -6.45 -3.25 7.52
CA LEU A 2 -7.28 -2.76 6.40
C LEU A 2 -8.78 -3.04 6.50
N ALA A 3 -9.17 -4.26 6.87
CA ALA A 3 -10.59 -4.62 6.98
C ALA A 3 -11.39 -3.70 7.91
N GLY A 4 -10.80 -3.24 9.02
CA GLY A 4 -11.44 -2.29 9.95
C GLY A 4 -11.61 -0.91 9.33
N VAL A 5 -10.60 -0.42 8.60
CA VAL A 5 -10.71 0.86 7.88
C VAL A 5 -11.77 0.76 6.80
N CYS A 6 -11.78 -0.32 6.00
CA CYS A 6 -12.83 -0.57 5.01
C CYS A 6 -14.23 -0.58 5.64
N ALA A 7 -14.38 -1.19 6.82
CA ALA A 7 -15.64 -1.20 7.56
C ALA A 7 -16.07 0.20 8.01
N LEU A 8 -15.15 1.05 8.48
CA LEU A 8 -15.44 2.45 8.85
C LEU A 8 -15.88 3.29 7.64
N LEU A 9 -15.20 3.13 6.50
CA LEU A 9 -15.58 3.82 5.25
C LEU A 9 -16.98 3.37 4.79
N LYS A 10 -17.25 2.06 4.85
CA LYS A 10 -18.57 1.49 4.55
C LYS A 10 -19.65 1.91 5.54
N GLN A 11 -19.32 2.07 6.81
CA GLN A 11 -20.25 2.57 7.82
C GLN A 11 -20.68 4.01 7.52
N LYS A 12 -19.72 4.86 7.09
CA LYS A 12 -20.01 6.24 6.69
C LYS A 12 -20.81 6.30 5.38
N ASN A 13 -20.41 5.50 4.40
CA ASN A 13 -21.03 5.45 3.09
C ASN A 13 -21.20 3.99 2.62
N PRO A 14 -22.39 3.39 2.85
CA PRO A 14 -22.65 1.99 2.47
C PRO A 14 -22.55 1.73 0.96
N GLY A 15 -22.73 2.75 0.12
CA GLY A 15 -22.73 2.65 -1.34
C GLY A 15 -21.37 2.42 -1.98
N LEU A 16 -20.25 2.64 -1.26
CA LEU A 16 -18.90 2.54 -1.82
C LEU A 16 -18.60 1.15 -2.41
N SER A 17 -18.15 1.09 -3.65
CA SER A 17 -17.58 -0.13 -4.22
C SER A 17 -16.19 -0.44 -3.64
N PRO A 18 -15.71 -1.69 -3.73
CA PRO A 18 -14.32 -2.02 -3.38
C PRO A 18 -13.29 -1.20 -4.16
N ALA A 19 -13.58 -0.85 -5.42
CA ALA A 19 -12.70 -0.04 -6.25
C ALA A 19 -12.58 1.40 -5.73
N GLU A 20 -13.69 2.01 -5.32
CA GLU A 20 -13.69 3.34 -4.72
C GLU A 20 -12.97 3.36 -3.38
N ILE A 21 -13.19 2.34 -2.53
CA ILE A 21 -12.44 2.17 -1.27
C ILE A 21 -10.94 2.10 -1.55
N LYS A 22 -10.51 1.26 -2.51
CA LYS A 22 -9.09 1.15 -2.89
C LYS A 22 -8.54 2.50 -3.38
N ALA A 23 -9.28 3.23 -4.21
CA ALA A 23 -8.86 4.52 -4.73
C ALA A 23 -8.72 5.58 -3.62
N VAL A 24 -9.59 5.57 -2.62
CA VAL A 24 -9.49 6.46 -1.44
C VAL A 24 -8.25 6.10 -0.64
N LEU A 25 -8.10 4.83 -0.26
CA LEU A 25 -6.97 4.39 0.56
C LEU A 25 -5.62 4.68 -0.13
N ALA A 26 -5.54 4.50 -1.45
CA ALA A 26 -4.34 4.77 -2.23
C ALA A 26 -3.97 6.26 -2.25
N ARG A 27 -4.93 7.16 -2.52
CA ARG A 27 -4.63 8.59 -2.66
C ARG A 27 -4.44 9.31 -1.31
N THR A 28 -4.90 8.72 -0.21
CA THR A 28 -4.72 9.28 1.14
C THR A 28 -3.63 8.58 1.94
N ALA A 29 -2.98 7.56 1.39
CA ALA A 29 -1.90 6.88 2.06
C ALA A 29 -0.73 7.84 2.33
N ARG A 30 -0.06 7.64 3.45
CA ARG A 30 1.18 8.33 3.81
C ARG A 30 2.32 7.59 3.16
N ASP A 31 3.05 8.30 2.30
CA ASP A 31 4.19 7.74 1.60
C ASP A 31 5.28 7.28 2.59
N VAL A 32 5.79 6.07 2.38
CA VAL A 32 6.84 5.47 3.21
C VAL A 32 8.10 5.45 2.38
N THR A 33 8.98 6.43 2.59
CA THR A 33 10.09 6.72 1.67
C THR A 33 11.43 6.14 2.13
N THR A 34 11.44 5.37 3.22
CA THR A 34 12.68 4.84 3.82
C THR A 34 12.46 3.44 4.37
N GLY A 35 13.43 2.56 4.14
CA GLY A 35 13.38 1.15 4.51
C GLY A 35 13.29 0.27 3.28
N GLN A 36 13.25 -1.04 3.49
CA GLN A 36 13.23 -2.01 2.41
C GLN A 36 12.44 -3.26 2.80
N ALA A 37 11.85 -3.91 1.80
CA ALA A 37 11.34 -5.26 1.95
C ALA A 37 12.52 -6.24 2.09
N ASN A 38 12.30 -7.36 2.77
CA ASN A 38 13.33 -8.37 2.94
C ASN A 38 13.77 -8.93 1.57
N GLU A 39 15.07 -9.04 1.33
CA GLU A 39 15.64 -9.53 0.07
C GLU A 39 15.11 -10.91 -0.34
N ALA A 40 14.80 -11.79 0.62
CA ALA A 40 14.24 -13.11 0.36
C ALA A 40 12.86 -13.05 -0.33
N SER A 41 12.16 -11.91 -0.25
CA SER A 41 10.87 -11.69 -0.92
C SER A 41 11.01 -11.25 -2.38
N ASN A 42 12.23 -10.98 -2.86
CA ASN A 42 12.49 -10.50 -4.22
C ASN A 42 13.64 -11.27 -4.89
N PRO A 43 13.39 -12.53 -5.30
CA PRO A 43 14.33 -13.27 -6.13
C PRO A 43 14.37 -12.68 -7.55
N VAL A 44 15.56 -12.27 -8.00
CA VAL A 44 15.80 -11.70 -9.33
C VAL A 44 16.76 -12.60 -10.08
N LEU A 45 16.42 -12.95 -11.33
CA LEU A 45 17.33 -13.69 -12.21
C LEU A 45 18.38 -12.72 -12.78
N VAL A 46 19.64 -12.91 -12.41
CA VAL A 46 20.80 -12.16 -12.90
C VAL A 46 21.69 -13.12 -13.67
N GLY A 47 21.58 -13.09 -15.00
CA GLY A 47 22.24 -14.07 -15.86
C GLY A 47 21.66 -15.48 -15.66
N ASP A 48 22.50 -16.42 -15.22
CA ASP A 48 22.15 -17.81 -14.94
C ASP A 48 21.93 -18.11 -13.44
N ARG A 49 21.91 -17.08 -12.59
CA ARG A 49 21.79 -17.21 -11.13
C ARG A 49 20.63 -16.40 -10.59
N VAL A 50 20.06 -16.87 -9.49
CA VAL A 50 19.06 -16.11 -8.71
C VAL A 50 19.79 -15.36 -7.61
N GLU A 51 19.62 -14.04 -7.60
CA GLU A 51 20.05 -13.16 -6.53
C GLU A 51 18.83 -12.71 -5.72
N PHE A 52 19.02 -12.45 -4.43
CA PHE A 52 17.99 -11.91 -3.56
C PHE A 52 18.33 -10.45 -3.32
N ILE A 53 17.54 -9.54 -3.90
CA ILE A 53 17.83 -8.10 -3.89
C ILE A 53 16.74 -7.40 -3.10
N PRO A 54 17.03 -6.58 -2.07
CA PRO A 54 16.00 -5.85 -1.35
C PRO A 54 15.21 -4.92 -2.29
N ILE A 55 13.91 -4.76 -2.03
CA ILE A 55 13.10 -3.73 -2.69
C ILE A 55 13.12 -2.52 -1.77
N GLU A 56 13.75 -1.44 -2.22
CA GLU A 56 13.77 -0.16 -1.50
C GLU A 56 12.39 0.50 -1.53
N ALA A 57 12.00 1.06 -0.39
CA ALA A 57 10.90 1.99 -0.32
C ALA A 57 11.33 3.33 -0.93
N GLY A 58 10.45 3.98 -1.69
CA GLY A 58 10.80 5.11 -2.54
C GLY A 58 9.82 6.27 -2.43
N LEU A 59 10.03 7.28 -3.27
CA LEU A 59 8.99 8.29 -3.48
C LEU A 59 7.88 7.68 -4.34
N ALA A 60 6.63 7.94 -3.96
CA ALA A 60 5.44 7.41 -4.61
C ALA A 60 5.38 5.87 -4.56
N ALA A 61 4.46 5.29 -5.33
CA ALA A 61 4.16 3.88 -5.19
C ALA A 61 5.36 2.99 -5.54
N ASP A 62 5.69 2.05 -4.66
CA ASP A 62 6.83 1.17 -4.77
C ASP A 62 6.47 -0.31 -4.48
N GLY A 63 7.42 -1.21 -4.72
CA GLY A 63 7.22 -2.64 -4.51
C GLY A 63 7.33 -3.09 -3.05
N ALA A 64 7.84 -2.26 -2.15
CA ALA A 64 8.02 -2.58 -0.74
C ALA A 64 6.79 -2.24 0.12
N THR A 65 6.11 -1.14 -0.22
CA THR A 65 5.05 -0.53 0.60
C THR A 65 3.78 -0.23 -0.19
N GLY A 66 3.78 -0.44 -1.51
CA GLY A 66 2.63 -0.14 -2.35
C GLY A 66 2.41 1.36 -2.43
N HIS A 67 1.24 1.86 -2.02
CA HIS A 67 0.98 3.31 -1.95
C HIS A 67 1.40 3.93 -0.61
N GLY A 68 2.01 3.15 0.29
CA GLY A 68 2.39 3.56 1.63
C GLY A 68 1.41 3.13 2.73
N LEU A 69 1.52 3.79 3.89
CA LEU A 69 0.76 3.47 5.08
C LEU A 69 -0.63 4.10 5.04
N VAL A 70 -1.68 3.32 5.33
CA VAL A 70 -3.05 3.84 5.35
C VAL A 70 -3.23 4.93 6.41
N ASP A 71 -3.69 6.11 5.96
CA ASP A 71 -4.27 7.13 6.81
C ASP A 71 -5.79 6.97 6.85
N ALA A 72 -6.29 6.32 7.89
CA ALA A 72 -7.70 6.02 8.05
C ALA A 72 -8.56 7.28 8.21
N PHE A 73 -8.02 8.33 8.85
CA PHE A 73 -8.77 9.55 9.10
C PHE A 73 -8.88 10.39 7.83
N ALA A 74 -7.76 10.56 7.10
CA ALA A 74 -7.77 11.24 5.81
C ALA A 74 -8.67 10.50 4.79
N ALA A 75 -8.63 9.17 4.76
CA ALA A 75 -9.54 8.37 3.93
C ALA A 75 -11.01 8.61 4.31
N TRP A 76 -11.34 8.57 5.60
CA TRP A 76 -12.70 8.76 6.10
C TRP A 76 -13.27 10.14 5.77
N GLN A 77 -12.44 11.19 5.73
CA GLN A 77 -12.87 12.53 5.35
C GLN A 77 -13.26 12.64 3.85
N GLN A 78 -12.84 11.71 3.00
CA GLN A 78 -13.03 11.78 1.54
C GLN A 78 -14.08 10.81 0.98
N VAL A 79 -14.90 10.19 1.84
CA VAL A 79 -16.00 9.30 1.43
C VAL A 79 -17.35 9.70 1.99
#